data_AF-A0A947KKD6-F1
#
_entry.id   AF-A0A947KKD6-F1
#
_cell.length_a   1.000
_cell.length_b   1.000
_cell.length_c   1.000
_cell.angle_alpha   90.00
_cell.angle_beta   90.00
_cell.angle_gamma   90.00
#
_symmetry.space_group_name_H-M   'P 1'
#
loop_
_entity.id
_entity.type
_entity.pdbx_description
1 polymer ?
#
loop_
_entity_poly.entity_id
_entity_poly.type
_entity_poly.pdbx_seq_one_letter_code
_entity_poly.pdbx_strand_id
1 'polypeptide(L)'
;LQEKNPDIRRGMLTGTFKDEDLSLFEKVVLRRLLFRGKVKPAIIAEERVRIRKHKVKRWHRHGYEVLVWTVNDEAEMLRMIEVGIDGIITDHPDVLLKLLGKK
;
A
#
# COMPACT_ATOMS: atom_id res chain seq x y z
N LEU A 1 -13.66 11.68 12.49
CA LEU A 1 -12.18 11.86 12.41
C LEU A 1 -11.78 12.67 11.19
N GLN A 2 -12.27 12.38 9.98
CA GLN A 2 -12.01 13.22 8.79
C GLN A 2 -12.57 14.64 8.94
N GLU A 3 -13.79 14.75 9.47
CA GLU A 3 -14.44 16.03 9.79
C GLU A 3 -13.68 16.86 10.84
N LYS A 4 -12.89 16.19 11.70
CA LYS A 4 -12.15 16.86 12.76
C LYS A 4 -10.79 17.41 12.31
N ASN A 5 -10.17 16.80 11.29
CA ASN A 5 -8.82 17.16 10.81
C ASN A 5 -8.70 16.89 9.29
N PRO A 6 -9.27 17.72 8.41
CA PRO A 6 -9.33 17.43 6.97
C PRO A 6 -7.95 17.32 6.32
N ASP A 7 -6.96 18.10 6.76
CA ASP A 7 -5.64 18.24 6.12
C ASP A 7 -4.72 17.02 6.28
N ILE A 8 -5.02 16.13 7.22
CA ILE A 8 -4.21 14.93 7.45
C ILE A 8 -4.41 13.95 6.29
N ARG A 9 -3.34 13.69 5.54
CA ARG A 9 -3.30 12.65 4.51
C ARG A 9 -3.54 11.28 5.14
N ARG A 10 -4.33 10.44 4.49
CA ARG A 10 -4.74 9.12 5.01
C ARG A 10 -4.42 8.02 4.03
N GLY A 11 -3.95 6.90 4.58
CA GLY A 11 -3.80 5.64 3.86
C GLY A 11 -4.96 4.70 4.13
N MET A 12 -5.23 3.80 3.18
CA MET A 12 -6.10 2.65 3.39
C MET A 12 -5.29 1.37 3.17
N LEU A 13 -5.25 0.51 4.18
CA LEU A 13 -4.67 -0.82 4.08
C LEU A 13 -5.59 -1.73 3.27
N THR A 14 -5.00 -2.51 2.38
CA THR A 14 -5.66 -3.52 1.59
C THR A 14 -4.74 -4.72 1.42
N GLY A 15 -5.32 -5.91 1.38
CA GLY A 15 -4.56 -7.16 1.43
C GLY A 15 -5.47 -8.37 1.44
N THR A 16 -4.85 -9.54 1.54
CA THR A 16 -5.51 -10.80 1.83
C THR A 16 -5.80 -10.96 3.32
N PHE A 17 -4.99 -10.33 4.19
CA PHE A 17 -5.11 -10.38 5.65
C PHE A 17 -5.26 -11.84 6.15
N LYS A 18 -4.42 -12.73 5.63
CA LYS A 18 -4.50 -14.17 5.92
C LYS A 18 -4.32 -14.47 7.40
N ASP A 19 -3.41 -13.76 8.05
CA ASP A 19 -2.99 -14.01 9.42
C ASP A 19 -3.67 -13.08 10.44
N GLU A 20 -4.66 -12.30 10.00
CA GLU A 20 -5.41 -11.37 10.85
C GLU A 20 -6.75 -11.97 11.30
N ASP A 21 -7.11 -11.70 12.55
CA ASP A 21 -8.40 -12.01 13.16
C ASP A 21 -9.48 -11.02 12.68
N LEU A 22 -9.80 -11.13 11.40
CA LEU A 22 -10.84 -10.34 10.73
C LEU A 22 -11.91 -11.26 10.18
N SER A 23 -13.17 -10.83 10.28
CA SER A 23 -14.29 -11.51 9.65
C SER A 23 -14.16 -11.49 8.12
N LEU A 24 -14.82 -12.44 7.45
CA LEU A 24 -14.87 -12.47 5.99
C LEU A 24 -15.41 -11.16 5.40
N PHE A 25 -16.39 -10.53 6.07
CA PHE A 25 -16.96 -9.26 5.66
C PHE A 25 -15.93 -8.14 5.69
N GLU A 26 -15.17 -8.00 6.79
CA GLU A 26 -14.11 -6.98 6.92
C GLU A 26 -13.01 -7.19 5.87
N LYS A 27 -12.58 -8.44 5.65
CA LYS A 27 -11.62 -8.78 4.59
C LYS A 27 -12.15 -8.35 3.22
N VAL A 28 -13.43 -8.60 2.90
CA VAL A 28 -14.04 -8.16 1.64
C VAL A 28 -14.09 -6.64 1.52
N VAL A 29 -14.48 -5.95 2.59
CA VAL A 29 -14.58 -4.49 2.66
C VAL A 29 -13.23 -3.82 2.39
N LEU A 30 -12.16 -4.27 3.06
CA LEU A 30 -10.80 -3.76 2.89
C LEU A 30 -10.23 -4.14 1.52
N ARG A 31 -10.49 -5.36 1.04
CA ARG A 31 -10.03 -5.85 -0.27
C ARG A 31 -10.65 -5.11 -1.44
N ARG A 32 -11.92 -4.70 -1.31
CA ARG A 32 -12.69 -4.01 -2.36
C ARG A 32 -12.71 -2.49 -2.20
N LEU A 33 -12.07 -1.95 -1.17
CA LEU A 33 -12.02 -0.50 -0.90
C LEU A 33 -13.43 0.12 -0.77
N LEU A 34 -14.39 -0.59 -0.15
CA LEU A 34 -15.80 -0.16 -0.13
C LEU A 34 -16.01 1.17 0.60
N PHE A 35 -15.11 1.55 1.51
CA PHE A 35 -15.18 2.82 2.25
C PHE A 35 -14.42 3.98 1.60
N ARG A 36 -13.87 3.80 0.40
CA ARG A 36 -13.03 4.81 -0.27
C ARG A 36 -13.71 6.17 -0.44
N GLY A 37 -15.02 6.20 -0.69
CA GLY A 37 -15.78 7.45 -0.84
C GLY A 37 -15.90 8.26 0.46
N LYS A 38 -15.97 7.57 1.61
CA LYS A 38 -16.02 8.20 2.94
C LYS A 38 -14.62 8.55 3.45
N VAL A 39 -13.66 7.64 3.29
CA VAL A 39 -12.29 7.80 3.82
C VAL A 39 -11.46 8.76 2.97
N LYS A 40 -11.75 8.88 1.67
CA LYS A 40 -10.99 9.66 0.68
C LYS A 40 -9.48 9.49 0.88
N PRO A 41 -8.95 8.25 0.78
CA PRO A 41 -7.54 8.01 1.03
C PRO A 41 -6.69 8.69 -0.05
N ALA A 42 -5.56 9.25 0.37
CA ALA A 42 -4.51 9.68 -0.54
C ALA A 42 -3.59 8.51 -0.94
N ILE A 43 -3.49 7.51 -0.06
CA ILE A 43 -2.55 6.39 -0.19
C ILE A 43 -3.30 5.06 -0.14
N ILE A 44 -2.94 4.12 -1.01
CA ILE A 44 -3.36 2.71 -0.95
C ILE A 44 -2.15 1.87 -0.57
N ALA A 45 -2.20 1.22 0.58
CA ALA A 45 -1.15 0.34 1.06
C ALA A 45 -1.58 -1.11 0.83
N GLU A 46 -1.00 -1.77 -0.17
CA GLU A 46 -1.41 -3.10 -0.63
C GLU A 46 -0.40 -4.18 -0.26
N GLU A 47 -0.90 -5.38 0.03
CA GLU A 47 -0.05 -6.53 0.32
C GLU A 47 0.76 -6.93 -0.93
N ARG A 48 2.06 -7.19 -0.75
CA ARG A 48 3.02 -7.51 -1.81
C ARG A 48 2.53 -8.56 -2.83
N VAL A 49 1.85 -9.62 -2.37
CA VAL A 49 1.36 -10.71 -3.23
C VAL A 49 0.25 -10.28 -4.21
N ARG A 50 -0.35 -9.11 -3.99
CA ARG A 50 -1.45 -8.55 -4.80
C ARG A 50 -1.00 -7.39 -5.68
N ILE A 51 0.28 -7.04 -5.69
CA ILE A 51 0.83 -5.97 -6.50
C ILE A 51 1.06 -6.45 -7.94
N ARG A 52 0.55 -5.65 -8.90
CA ARG A 52 0.72 -5.84 -10.35
C ARG A 52 0.89 -4.48 -11.00
N LYS A 53 1.76 -4.36 -12.02
CA LYS A 53 2.02 -3.09 -12.75
C LYS A 53 0.76 -2.39 -13.28
N HIS A 54 -0.18 -3.14 -13.85
CA HIS A 54 -1.44 -2.56 -14.36
C HIS A 54 -2.33 -1.99 -13.23
N LYS A 55 -2.26 -2.57 -12.04
CA LYS A 55 -3.04 -2.18 -10.87
C LYS A 55 -2.49 -0.90 -10.25
N VAL A 56 -1.16 -0.82 -10.13
CA VAL A 56 -0.44 0.40 -9.72
C VAL A 56 -0.77 1.55 -10.67
N LYS A 57 -0.61 1.34 -11.99
CA LYS A 57 -1.01 2.34 -13.00
C LYS A 57 -2.48 2.77 -12.87
N ARG A 58 -3.39 1.86 -12.54
CA ARG A 58 -4.81 2.19 -12.34
C ARG A 58 -4.98 3.10 -11.12
N TRP A 59 -4.32 2.82 -10.01
CA TRP A 59 -4.41 3.65 -8.81
C TRP A 59 -3.78 5.03 -8.99
N HIS A 60 -2.63 5.12 -9.66
CA HIS A 60 -2.04 6.40 -10.04
C HIS A 60 -2.99 7.24 -10.90
N ARG A 61 -3.70 6.65 -11.87
CA ARG A 61 -4.72 7.37 -12.65
C ARG A 61 -5.88 7.92 -11.83
N HIS A 62 -6.12 7.38 -10.62
CA HIS A 62 -7.12 7.88 -9.70
C HIS A 62 -6.53 8.85 -8.65
N GLY A 63 -5.26 9.23 -8.80
CA GLY A 63 -4.57 10.15 -7.89
C GLY A 63 -4.11 9.53 -6.58
N TYR A 64 -4.08 8.20 -6.47
CA TYR A 64 -3.57 7.54 -5.27
C TYR A 64 -2.07 7.30 -5.37
N GLU A 65 -1.36 7.55 -4.27
CA GLU A 65 -0.05 6.95 -4.02
C GLU A 65 -0.22 5.48 -3.61
N VAL A 66 0.72 4.64 -4.00
CA VAL A 66 0.68 3.20 -3.80
C VAL A 66 1.88 2.77 -2.97
N LEU A 67 1.59 2.31 -1.75
CA LEU A 67 2.58 1.66 -0.88
C LEU A 67 2.41 0.15 -0.92
N VAL A 68 3.48 -0.57 -0.64
CA VAL A 68 3.46 -2.03 -0.48
C VAL A 68 3.92 -2.44 0.92
N TRP A 69 3.29 -3.45 1.52
CA TRP A 69 3.65 -4.00 2.83
C TRP A 69 3.61 -5.55 2.85
N THR A 70 4.30 -6.22 3.78
CA THR A 70 5.63 -5.85 4.30
C THR A 70 6.65 -6.57 3.43
N VAL A 71 7.65 -5.85 2.91
CA VAL A 71 8.64 -6.40 1.97
C VAL A 71 10.01 -6.36 2.61
N ASN A 72 10.57 -7.52 2.93
CA ASN A 72 11.84 -7.66 3.65
C ASN A 72 12.96 -8.28 2.80
N ASP A 73 12.62 -8.84 1.62
CA ASP A 73 13.60 -9.41 0.68
C ASP A 73 14.08 -8.36 -0.33
N GLU A 74 15.40 -8.26 -0.51
CA GLU A 74 16.04 -7.30 -1.43
C GLU A 74 15.58 -7.49 -2.88
N ALA A 75 15.48 -8.74 -3.35
CA ALA A 75 15.03 -9.00 -4.71
C ALA A 75 13.55 -8.62 -4.88
N GLU A 76 12.72 -8.78 -3.86
CA GLU A 76 11.34 -8.30 -3.86
C GLU A 76 11.25 -6.78 -3.81
N MET A 77 12.10 -6.10 -3.04
CA MET A 77 12.17 -4.63 -3.04
C MET A 77 12.46 -4.11 -4.45
N LEU A 78 13.47 -4.67 -5.14
CA LEU A 78 13.80 -4.31 -6.52
C LEU A 78 12.62 -4.54 -7.47
N ARG A 79 11.95 -5.71 -7.39
CA ARG A 79 10.74 -5.97 -8.19
C ARG A 79 9.64 -4.95 -7.92
N MET A 80 9.42 -4.57 -6.66
CA MET A 80 8.41 -3.59 -6.29
C MET A 80 8.74 -2.21 -6.86
N ILE A 81 10.00 -1.77 -6.77
CA ILE A 81 10.50 -0.53 -7.39
C ILE A 81 10.24 -0.54 -8.91
N GLU A 82 10.58 -1.62 -9.62
CA GLU A 82 10.36 -1.75 -11.07
C GLU A 82 8.88 -1.73 -11.48
N VAL A 83 8.00 -2.21 -10.60
CA VAL A 83 6.55 -2.17 -10.80
C VAL A 83 6.03 -0.72 -10.75
N GLY A 84 6.77 0.20 -10.12
CA GLY A 84 6.47 1.62 -10.04
C GLY A 84 5.63 2.01 -8.84
N ILE A 85 5.78 1.32 -7.70
CA ILE A 85 5.19 1.74 -6.42
C ILE A 85 5.85 3.04 -5.91
N ASP A 86 5.16 3.76 -5.03
CA ASP A 86 5.62 5.03 -4.47
C ASP A 86 6.37 4.86 -3.12
N GLY A 87 6.22 3.71 -2.47
CA GLY A 87 6.99 3.39 -1.27
C GLY A 87 6.82 1.97 -0.76
N ILE A 88 7.80 1.53 0.01
CA ILE A 88 7.89 0.17 0.58
C ILE A 88 7.84 0.29 2.09
N ILE A 89 6.94 -0.46 2.71
CA ILE A 89 6.89 -0.68 4.15
C ILE A 89 7.71 -1.94 4.43
N THR A 90 8.77 -1.79 5.21
CA THR A 90 9.80 -2.81 5.47
C THR A 90 10.32 -2.72 6.90
N ASP A 91 10.74 -3.84 7.44
CA ASP A 91 11.48 -3.92 8.70
C ASP A 91 12.98 -3.66 8.50
N HIS A 92 13.45 -3.58 7.24
CA HIS A 92 14.85 -3.35 6.86
C HIS A 92 15.01 -2.06 6.02
N PRO A 93 14.75 -0.87 6.62
CA PRO A 93 14.84 0.39 5.90
C PRO A 93 16.27 0.71 5.42
N ASP A 94 17.29 0.23 6.12
CA ASP A 94 18.70 0.37 5.77
C ASP A 94 19.03 -0.31 4.44
N VAL A 95 18.53 -1.53 4.23
CA VAL A 95 18.68 -2.28 2.97
C VAL A 95 18.01 -1.52 1.83
N LEU A 96 16.79 -1.06 2.03
CA LEU A 96 16.05 -0.29 1.03
C LEU A 96 16.77 1.01 0.65
N LEU A 97 17.28 1.77 1.62
CA LEU A 97 18.01 3.01 1.36
C LEU A 97 19.27 2.75 0.53
N LYS A 98 20.01 1.68 0.82
CA LYS A 98 21.17 1.25 0.04
C LYS A 98 20.81 0.93 -1.41
N LEU A 99 19.70 0.23 -1.65
CA LEU A 99 19.20 -0.07 -3.01
C LEU A 99 18.81 1.19 -3.79
N LEU A 100 18.29 2.21 -3.09
CA LEU A 100 17.94 3.50 -3.69
C LEU A 100 19.16 4.42 -3.90
N GLY A 101 20.38 3.95 -3.59
CA GLY A 101 21.59 4.75 -3.69
C GLY A 101 21.63 5.92 -2.70
N LYS A 102 20.81 5.88 -1.65
CA LYS A 102 20.79 6.90 -0.60
C LYS A 102 21.78 6.50 0.50
N LYS A 103 22.67 7.44 0.82
CA LYS A 103 23.60 7.34 1.96
C LYS A 103 22.98 8.00 3.18
#